data_AF-A0A8T3MSY0-F1
#
_entry.id   AF-A0A8T3MSY0-F1
#
_cell.length_a   1.000
_cell.length_b   1.000
_cell.length_c   1.000
_cell.angle_alpha   90.00
_cell.angle_beta   90.00
_cell.angle_gamma   90.00
#
_symmetry.space_group_name_H-M   'P 1'
#
loop_
_entity.id
_entity.type
_entity.pdbx_description
1 polymer ?
#
loop_
_entity_poly.entity_id
_entity_poly.type
_entity_poly.pdbx_seq_one_letter_code
_entity_poly.pdbx_strand_id
1 'polypeptide(L)' 'MAERKRAVKQRRRERKNVPQGHVHIQATFNNTIITITDLNGAVIS' A
#
# COMPACT_ATOMS: atom_id res chain seq x y z
N MET A 1 -33.97 -2.09 21.09
CA MET A 1 -33.15 -3.11 20.40
C MET A 1 -32.72 -2.56 19.05
N ALA A 2 -31.56 -1.93 18.94
CA ALA A 2 -30.95 -1.61 17.65
C ALA A 2 -29.44 -1.46 17.85
N GLU A 3 -28.73 -2.56 17.63
CA GLU A 3 -27.27 -2.61 17.70
C GLU A 3 -26.70 -1.91 16.46
N ARG A 4 -26.20 -0.69 16.64
CA ARG A 4 -25.45 0.02 15.59
C ARG A 4 -24.11 -0.69 15.42
N LYS A 5 -23.98 -1.53 14.38
CA LYS A 5 -22.71 -2.11 13.95
C LYS A 5 -21.68 -0.98 13.80
N ARG A 6 -20.73 -0.93 14.74
CA ARG A 6 -19.58 -0.01 14.67
C ARG A 6 -18.81 -0.38 13.40
N ALA A 7 -18.83 0.51 12.40
CA ALA A 7 -17.95 0.40 11.25
C ALA A 7 -16.51 0.25 11.77
N VAL A 8 -15.88 -0.89 11.46
CA VAL A 8 -14.50 -1.18 11.85
C VAL A 8 -13.63 -0.11 11.21
N LYS A 9 -13.20 0.86 12.03
CA LYS A 9 -12.35 1.96 11.62
C LYS A 9 -11.04 1.36 11.13
N GLN A 10 -10.89 1.22 9.82
CA GLN A 10 -9.71 0.66 9.18
C GLN A 10 -8.48 1.34 9.80
N ARG A 11 -7.67 0.55 10.50
CA ARG A 11 -6.54 1.05 11.28
C ARG A 11 -5.67 1.83 10.31
N ARG A 12 -5.57 3.15 10.52
CA ARG A 12 -4.84 4.06 9.64
C ARG A 12 -3.39 3.59 9.64
N ARG A 13 -2.98 2.88 8.58
CA ARG A 13 -1.62 2.36 8.44
C ARG A 13 -0.69 3.55 8.57
N GLU A 14 0.22 3.49 9.54
CA GLU A 14 1.20 4.55 9.74
C GLU A 14 1.94 4.72 8.42
N ARG A 15 1.83 5.91 7.83
CA ARG A 15 2.53 6.23 6.59
C ARG A 15 4.01 6.31 6.95
N LYS A 16 4.76 5.24 6.64
CA LYS A 16 6.21 5.28 6.71
C LYS A 16 6.68 6.35 5.73
N ASN A 17 7.31 7.41 6.22
CA ASN A 17 7.93 8.42 5.38
C ASN A 17 9.24 7.82 4.84
N VAL A 18 9.22 7.39 3.58
CA VAL A 18 10.38 6.85 2.88
C VAL A 18 10.83 7.91 1.85
N PRO A 19 11.93 8.63 2.09
CA PRO A 19 12.36 9.73 1.21
C PRO A 19 12.97 9.25 -0.11
N GLN A 20 13.52 8.03 -0.14
CA GLN A 20 14.11 7.40 -1.32
C GLN A 20 13.79 5.91 -1.32
N GLY A 21 13.52 5.34 -2.50
CA GLY A 21 13.16 3.95 -2.67
C GLY A 21 13.25 3.51 -4.12
N HIS A 22 12.80 2.29 -4.39
CA HIS A 22 12.83 1.70 -5.73
C HIS A 22 11.41 1.58 -6.30
N VAL A 23 11.31 1.75 -7.61
CA VAL A 23 10.07 1.51 -8.35
C VAL A 23 10.29 0.32 -9.27
N HIS A 24 9.50 -0.72 -9.06
CA HIS A 24 9.48 -1.90 -9.91
C HIS A 24 8.31 -1.77 -10.87
N ILE A 25 8.61 -1.78 -12.17
CA ILE A 25 7.61 -1.66 -13.24
C ILE A 25 7.62 -2.97 -14.00
N GLN A 26 6.53 -3.74 -13.86
CA GLN A 26 6.29 -4.91 -14.67
C GLN A 26 5.25 -4.55 -15.73
N ALA A 27 5.72 -4.23 -16.94
CA ALA A 27 4.87 -3.97 -18.10
C ALA A 27 4.78 -5.23 -18.95
N THR A 28 3.57 -5.79 -19.06
CA THR A 28 3.21 -6.79 -20.07
C THR A 28 2.30 -6.14 -21.11
N PHE A 29 1.94 -6.89 -22.14
CA PHE A 29 1.04 -6.41 -23.19
C PHE A 29 -0.32 -5.91 -22.69
N ASN A 30 -0.82 -6.47 -21.59
CA ASN A 30 -2.18 -6.23 -21.12
C ASN A 30 -2.25 -5.50 -19.78
N ASN A 31 -1.13 -5.40 -19.05
CA ASN A 31 -1.09 -4.70 -17.78
C ASN A 31 0.29 -4.15 -17.47
N THR A 32 0.30 -3.02 -16.77
CA THR A 32 1.50 -2.49 -16.13
C THR A 32 1.29 -2.48 -14.63
N ILE A 33 2.06 -3.27 -13.90
CA ILE A 33 2.04 -3.32 -12.45
C ILE A 33 3.19 -2.47 -11.94
N ILE A 34 2.85 -1.46 -11.15
CA ILE A 34 3.82 -0.56 -10.51
C ILE A 34 3.84 -0.88 -9.02
N THR A 35 5.01 -1.30 -8.52
CA THR A 35 5.22 -1.58 -7.09
C THR A 35 6.31 -0.66 -6.56
N ILE A 36 6.00 0.07 -5.49
CA ILE A 36 6.93 0.97 -4.81
C ILE A 36 7.46 0.25 -3.58
N THR A 37 8.78 0.17 -3.45
CA THR A 37 9.45 -0.41 -2.29
C THR A 37 10.40 0.58 -1.65
N ASP A 38 10.71 0.39 -0.37
CA ASP A 38 11.88 1.01 0.23
C ASP A 38 13.20 0.40 -0.29
N LEU A 39 14.32 0.94 0.16
CA LEU A 39 15.67 0.46 -0.20
C LEU A 39 15.95 -0.97 0.28
N ASN A 40 15.19 -1.48 1.25
CA ASN A 40 15.31 -2.84 1.77
C ASN A 40 14.36 -3.82 1.06
N GLY A 41 13.58 -3.34 0.07
CA GLY A 41 12.64 -4.16 -0.69
C GLY A 41 11.27 -4.35 -0.03
N ALA A 42 10.96 -3.66 1.08
CA ALA A 42 9.64 -3.72 1.69
C ALA A 42 8.63 -2.87 0.89
N VAL A 43 7.50 -3.48 0.54
CA VAL A 43 6.44 -2.83 -0.23
C VAL A 43 5.76 -1.74 0.61
N ILE A 44 5.65 -0.55 0.01
CA ILE A 44 4.95 0.60 0.58
C ILE A 44 3.51 0.56 0.06
N SER A 45 2.57 0.10 0.88
CA SER A 45 1.14 -0.06 0.57
C SER A 45 0.24 0.87 1.35
#